data_AF-A0A3A8YY54-F1
#
_entry.id   AF-A0A3A8YY54-F1
#
_cell.length_a   1.000
_cell.length_b   1.000
_cell.length_c   1.000
_cell.angle_alpha   90.00
_cell.angle_beta   90.00
_cell.angle_gamma   90.00
#
_symmetry.space_group_name_H-M   'P 1'
#
loop_
_entity.id
_entity.type
_entity.pdbx_description
1 polymer ?
#
loop_
_entity_poly.entity_id
_entity_poly.type
_entity_poly.pdbx_seq_one_letter_code
_entity_poly.pdbx_strand_id
1 'polypeptide(L)'
;IRMEGDVYKKAEKVISPDTALQKVKGYYGKQILRKPITVTEMSIVYTGYFTDGSEGEIQPTVAPFWRVRVYNNDVDGSKYFVYDAFTGEAIAEGVSVME
;
A
#
# COMPACT_ATOMS: atom_id res chain seq x y z
N ILE A 1 -3.33 -28.31 -4.50
CA ILE A 1 -3.73 -28.09 -3.10
C ILE A 1 -2.51 -27.49 -2.39
N ARG A 2 -2.61 -26.26 -1.85
CA ARG A 2 -1.54 -25.60 -1.09
C ARG A 2 -1.77 -25.86 0.40
N MET A 3 -0.74 -26.22 1.16
CA MET A 3 -0.82 -26.52 2.60
C MET A 3 -0.08 -25.46 3.41
N GLU A 4 -0.57 -25.15 4.61
CA GLU A 4 0.07 -24.27 5.58
C GLU A 4 1.49 -24.78 5.94
N GLY A 5 2.44 -23.85 6.02
CA GLY A 5 3.84 -24.14 6.41
C GLY A 5 4.86 -24.16 5.27
N ASP A 6 4.44 -24.04 4.01
CA ASP A 6 5.38 -23.80 2.92
C ASP A 6 5.97 -22.38 3.01
N VAL A 7 7.25 -22.31 3.36
CA VAL A 7 8.06 -21.08 3.28
C VAL A 7 7.87 -20.45 1.90
N TYR A 8 7.67 -19.14 1.84
CA TYR A 8 7.57 -18.35 0.60
C TYR A 8 8.74 -18.68 -0.35
N LYS A 9 8.54 -19.62 -1.28
CA LYS A 9 9.59 -20.18 -2.16
C LYS A 9 9.89 -19.31 -3.38
N LYS A 10 9.31 -18.12 -3.47
CA LYS A 10 9.53 -17.21 -4.60
C LYS A 10 9.91 -15.85 -4.04
N ALA A 11 11.22 -15.59 -4.01
CA ALA A 11 11.74 -14.24 -3.89
C ALA A 11 11.31 -13.46 -5.14
N GLU A 12 10.06 -13.01 -5.16
CA GLU A 12 9.54 -12.15 -6.20
C GLU A 12 10.07 -10.74 -5.95
N LYS A 13 10.61 -10.15 -7.02
CA LYS A 13 11.15 -8.81 -6.95
C LYS A 13 10.00 -7.82 -6.74
N VAL A 14 10.02 -7.14 -5.60
CA VAL A 14 9.11 -6.02 -5.34
C VAL A 14 9.52 -4.78 -6.13
N ILE A 15 8.55 -3.90 -6.40
CA ILE A 15 8.81 -2.58 -6.98
C ILE A 15 9.69 -1.74 -6.04
N SER A 16 10.43 -0.80 -6.60
CA SER A 16 11.28 0.07 -5.79
C SER A 16 10.42 1.08 -5.00
N PRO A 17 10.94 1.60 -3.87
CA PRO A 17 10.29 2.69 -3.15
C PRO A 17 10.04 3.91 -4.05
N ASP A 18 10.97 4.23 -4.96
CA ASP A 18 10.79 5.35 -5.89
C ASP A 18 9.57 5.14 -6.80
N THR A 19 9.31 3.92 -7.28
CA THR A 19 8.10 3.63 -8.07
C THR A 19 6.82 3.96 -7.30
N ALA A 20 6.73 3.57 -6.02
CA ALA A 20 5.59 3.92 -5.17
C ALA A 20 5.49 5.44 -4.95
N LEU A 21 6.62 6.11 -4.71
CA LEU A 21 6.67 7.56 -4.53
C LEU A 21 6.22 8.34 -5.78
N GLN A 22 6.64 7.91 -6.97
CA GLN A 22 6.23 8.55 -8.23
C GLN A 22 4.71 8.45 -8.44
N LYS A 23 4.07 7.36 -8.00
CA LYS A 23 2.61 7.23 -8.05
C LYS A 23 1.92 8.26 -7.14
N VAL A 24 2.41 8.46 -5.91
CA VAL A 24 1.90 9.48 -4.99
C VAL A 24 2.10 10.89 -5.56
N LYS A 25 3.28 11.17 -6.12
CA LYS A 25 3.54 12.45 -6.82
C LYS A 25 2.58 12.65 -7.99
N GLY A 26 2.34 11.61 -8.80
CA GLY A 26 1.41 11.65 -9.92
C GLY A 26 -0.04 11.89 -9.51
N TYR A 27 -0.45 11.41 -8.32
CA TYR A 27 -1.77 11.70 -7.75
C TYR A 27 -1.94 13.19 -7.40
N TYR A 28 -0.96 13.78 -6.70
CA TYR A 28 -1.01 15.19 -6.30
C TYR A 28 -0.68 16.16 -7.42
N GLY A 29 0.13 15.76 -8.41
CA GLY A 29 0.46 16.58 -9.58
C GLY A 29 -0.75 16.92 -10.46
N LYS A 30 -1.86 16.20 -10.29
CA LYS A 30 -3.15 16.48 -10.97
C LYS A 30 -4.01 17.51 -10.22
N GLN A 31 -3.58 17.97 -9.04
CA GLN A 31 -4.38 18.80 -8.13
C GLN A 31 -3.75 20.18 -7.93
N ILE A 32 -4.58 21.20 -7.68
CA ILE A 32 -4.10 22.51 -7.25
C ILE A 32 -3.82 22.43 -5.75
N LEU A 33 -2.55 22.36 -5.38
CA LEU A 33 -2.12 22.29 -3.98
C LEU A 33 -2.05 23.70 -3.39
N ARG A 34 -2.82 23.95 -2.32
CA ARG A 34 -2.77 25.22 -1.56
C ARG A 34 -1.65 25.24 -0.52
N LYS A 35 -1.21 24.07 -0.09
CA LYS A 35 -0.17 23.85 0.91
C LYS A 35 0.79 22.75 0.44
N PRO A 36 2.04 22.75 0.90
CA PRO A 36 2.96 21.66 0.61
C PRO A 36 2.44 20.34 1.20
N ILE A 37 2.65 19.26 0.44
CA ILE A 37 2.44 17.89 0.88
C ILE A 37 3.80 17.31 1.26
N THR A 38 3.91 16.79 2.49
CA THR A 38 5.13 16.15 2.99
C THR A 38 4.92 14.65 3.08
N VAL A 39 5.80 13.87 2.45
CA VAL A 39 5.87 12.43 2.70
C VAL A 39 6.56 12.23 4.04
N THR A 40 5.87 11.62 5.00
CA THR A 40 6.37 11.45 6.37
C THR A 40 6.90 10.04 6.64
N GLU A 41 6.41 9.04 5.91
CA GLU A 41 6.85 7.65 6.06
C GLU A 41 6.71 6.91 4.73
N MET A 42 7.66 6.02 4.44
CA MET A 42 7.55 4.98 3.42
C MET A 42 8.05 3.66 4.00
N SER A 43 7.18 2.65 3.98
CA SER A 43 7.49 1.33 4.55
C SER A 43 6.84 0.22 3.75
N ILE A 44 7.47 -0.96 3.73
CA ILE A 44 6.81 -2.20 3.33
C ILE A 44 6.08 -2.74 4.55
N VAL A 45 4.80 -3.04 4.39
CA VAL A 45 3.97 -3.70 5.40
C VAL A 45 3.47 -5.03 4.85
N TYR A 46 3.45 -6.06 5.70
CA TYR A 46 2.83 -7.34 5.36
C TYR A 46 1.44 -7.36 5.98
N THR A 47 0.41 -7.46 5.15
CA THR A 47 -0.98 -7.56 5.63
C THR A 47 -1.70 -8.75 5.02
N GLY A 48 -2.58 -9.34 5.82
CA GLY A 48 -3.53 -10.34 5.36
C GLY A 48 -4.59 -9.69 4.48
N TYR A 49 -4.91 -10.32 3.36
CA TYR A 49 -6.10 -10.02 2.57
C TYR A 49 -6.78 -11.32 2.17
N PHE A 50 -8.09 -11.20 1.94
CA PHE A 50 -8.94 -12.32 1.58
C PHE A 50 -9.03 -12.40 0.06
N THR A 51 -8.54 -13.51 -0.49
CA THR A 51 -8.73 -13.82 -1.92
C THR A 51 -9.95 -14.71 -2.08
N ASP A 52 -10.77 -14.43 -3.10
CA ASP A 52 -11.80 -15.37 -3.54
C ASP A 52 -11.09 -16.59 -4.12
N GLY A 53 -11.04 -17.68 -3.36
CA GLY A 53 -10.63 -18.97 -3.87
C GLY A 53 -11.58 -19.39 -5.00
N SER A 54 -11.12 -20.26 -5.90
CA SER A 54 -11.91 -20.80 -7.02
C SER A 54 -13.21 -21.49 -6.60
N GLU A 55 -13.43 -21.68 -5.29
CA GLU A 55 -14.57 -22.37 -4.69
C GLU A 55 -15.22 -21.57 -3.54
N GLY A 56 -15.08 -20.24 -3.51
CA GLY A 56 -15.76 -19.38 -2.52
C GLY A 56 -15.20 -19.47 -1.09
N GLU A 57 -14.07 -20.13 -0.91
CA GLU A 57 -13.33 -20.10 0.35
C GLU A 57 -12.44 -18.86 0.42
N ILE A 58 -12.71 -18.03 1.43
CA ILE A 58 -11.87 -16.92 1.81
C ILE A 58 -10.58 -17.47 2.45
N GLN A 59 -9.47 -17.44 1.70
CA GLN A 59 -8.16 -17.82 2.25
C GLN A 59 -7.38 -16.59 2.70
N PRO A 60 -6.91 -16.55 3.97
CA PRO A 60 -6.04 -15.47 4.44
C PRO A 60 -4.69 -15.57 3.74
N THR A 61 -4.40 -14.64 2.83
CA THR A 61 -3.11 -14.53 2.17
C THR A 61 -2.36 -13.33 2.72
N VAL A 62 -1.09 -13.51 3.12
CA VAL A 62 -0.24 -12.40 3.57
C VAL A 62 0.61 -11.93 2.40
N ALA A 63 0.50 -10.67 2.01
CA ALA A 63 1.35 -10.08 0.96
C ALA A 63 2.03 -8.78 1.43
N PRO A 64 3.19 -8.44 0.85
CA PRO A 64 3.83 -7.14 1.03
C PRO A 64 3.11 -6.03 0.27
N PHE A 65 3.00 -4.86 0.90
CA PHE A 65 2.47 -3.64 0.30
C PHE A 65 3.38 -2.46 0.63
N TRP A 66 3.53 -1.55 -0.33
CA TRP A 66 4.12 -0.25 -0.08
C TRP A 66 3.09 0.67 0.56
N ARG A 67 3.36 1.12 1.78
CA ARG A 67 2.58 2.14 2.47
C ARG A 67 3.33 3.47 2.43
N VAL A 68 2.70 4.50 1.86
CA VAL A 68 3.25 5.85 1.80
C VAL A 68 2.36 6.79 2.62
N ARG A 69 2.89 7.32 3.70
CA ARG A 69 2.19 8.26 4.58
C ARG A 69 2.52 9.68 4.18
N VAL A 70 1.50 10.52 4.08
CA VAL A 70 1.64 11.94 3.74
C VAL A 70 0.92 12.82 4.76
N TYR A 71 1.47 14.00 4.96
CA TYR A 71 0.89 15.07 5.77
C TYR A 71 0.56 16.26 4.87
N ASN A 72 -0.67 16.76 4.97
CA ASN A 72 -1.19 17.82 4.11
C ASN A 72 -1.55 19.11 4.87
N ASN A 73 -1.12 19.28 6.13
CA ASN A 73 -1.31 20.50 6.94
C ASN A 73 -2.78 20.96 7.14
N ASP A 74 -3.77 20.17 6.71
CA ASP A 74 -5.19 20.55 6.65
C ASP A 74 -6.11 19.59 7.40
N VAL A 75 -5.65 18.37 7.72
CA VAL A 75 -6.46 17.32 8.36
C VAL A 75 -5.69 16.76 9.57
N ASP A 76 -6.36 16.59 10.71
CA ASP A 76 -5.89 15.93 11.94
C ASP A 76 -5.61 14.42 11.72
N GLY A 77 -4.77 14.11 10.75
CA GLY A 77 -4.52 12.75 10.32
C GLY A 77 -3.66 12.68 9.08
N SER A 78 -2.57 11.91 9.16
CA SER A 78 -1.76 11.59 8.00
C SER A 78 -2.53 10.66 7.05
N LYS A 79 -2.74 11.06 5.79
CA LYS A 79 -3.28 10.18 4.74
C LYS A 79 -2.25 9.11 4.40
N TYR A 80 -2.70 7.91 4.05
CA TYR A 80 -1.82 6.86 3.52
C TYR A 80 -2.31 6.34 2.16
N PHE A 81 -1.34 6.06 1.31
CA PHE A 81 -1.52 5.34 0.05
C PHE A 81 -0.96 3.94 0.20
N VAL A 82 -1.69 2.94 -0.29
CA VAL A 82 -1.28 1.53 -0.25
C VAL A 82 -1.19 1.00 -1.67
N TYR A 83 -0.02 0.49 -2.02
CA TYR A 83 0.24 -0.15 -3.30
C TYR A 83 0.69 -1.59 -3.11
N ASP A 84 0.18 -2.51 -3.93
CA ASP A 84 0.71 -3.87 -4.01
C ASP A 84 2.22 -3.83 -4.29
N ALA A 85 3.03 -4.52 -3.49
CA ALA A 85 4.48 -4.39 -3.63
C ALA A 85 5.04 -5.12 -4.86
N PHE A 86 4.29 -6.03 -5.48
CA PHE A 86 4.71 -6.74 -6.69
C PHE A 86 4.29 -6.00 -7.96
N THR A 87 3.04 -5.53 -8.04
CA THR A 87 2.48 -4.91 -9.24
C THR A 87 2.50 -3.38 -9.19
N GLY A 88 2.53 -2.81 -7.98
CA GLY A 88 2.35 -1.38 -7.74
C GLY A 88 0.91 -0.90 -7.88
N GLU A 89 -0.07 -1.77 -8.08
CA GLU A 89 -1.48 -1.39 -8.17
C GLU A 89 -1.96 -0.74 -6.87
N ALA A 90 -2.81 0.28 -6.97
CA ALA A 90 -3.35 0.95 -5.80
C ALA A 90 -4.48 0.10 -5.20
N ILE A 91 -4.38 -0.18 -3.90
CA ILE A 91 -5.31 -1.07 -3.19
C ILE A 91 -6.27 -0.26 -2.32
N ALA A 92 -5.81 0.85 -1.73
CA ALA A 92 -6.65 1.75 -0.93
C ALA A 92 -6.08 3.17 -0.83
N GLU A 93 -6.97 4.15 -0.72
CA GLU A 93 -6.69 5.49 -0.18
C GLU A 93 -7.41 5.61 1.17
N GLY A 94 -6.66 5.67 2.28
CA GLY A 94 -7.23 5.75 3.62
C GLY A 94 -6.83 7.04 4.35
N VAL A 95 -7.77 7.62 5.10
CA VAL A 95 -7.49 8.67 6.07
C VAL A 95 -7.16 8.00 7.40
N SER A 96 -5.96 8.19 7.94
CA SER A 96 -5.68 7.79 9.32
C SER A 96 -6.27 8.84 10.24
N VAL A 97 -7.36 8.52 10.92
CA VAL A 97 -7.73 9.26 12.14
C VAL A 97 -6.75 8.77 13.20
N MET A 98 -5.89 9.65 13.73
CA MET A 98 -5.06 9.29 14.88
C MET A 98 -5.97 9.33 16.12
N GLU A 99 -6.06 8.21 16.84
CA GLU A 99 -6.61 8.16 18.21
C GLU A 99 -5.77 8.99 19.18
#